data_AF-A0A2T4LQQ8-F1
#
_entry.id   AF-A0A2T4LQQ8-F1
#
_cell.length_a   1.000
_cell.length_b   1.000
_cell.length_c   1.000
_cell.angle_alpha   90.00
_cell.angle_beta   90.00
_cell.angle_gamma   90.00
#
_symmetry.space_group_name_H-M   'P 1'
#
loop_
_entity.id
_entity.type
_entity.pdbx_description
1 polymer ?
#
loop_
_entity_poly.entity_id
_entity_poly.type
_entity_poly.pdbx_seq_one_letter_code
_entity_poly.pdbx_strand_id
1 'polypeptide(L)'
;MAGQSIFEIGRRLKHVKENDLAHGEFGKWLENIQMPYRQANRFIKVSEELQTNMTTSSQIGLNVLYEIATLPESERTIEHTTSSGETKTPDEMTVRELRELKKELKQRDEEKSQLQSQLEQAQRSESIAHKQLEKYISIHNIYRG
;
A
#
# COMPACT_ATOMS: atom_id res chain seq x y z
N MET A 1 12.69 -34.10 -3.21
CA MET A 1 11.72 -33.16 -3.80
C MET A 1 12.22 -31.76 -3.48
N ALA A 2 12.70 -31.00 -4.47
CA ALA A 2 13.07 -29.60 -4.23
C ALA A 2 11.78 -28.83 -3.95
N GLY A 3 11.57 -28.40 -2.70
CA GLY A 3 10.41 -27.60 -2.32
C GLY A 3 10.36 -26.35 -3.18
N GLN A 4 9.27 -26.17 -3.94
CA GLN A 4 9.09 -24.96 -4.73
C GLN A 4 8.93 -23.79 -3.75
N SER A 5 9.87 -22.85 -3.78
CA SER A 5 9.76 -21.60 -3.04
C SER A 5 8.48 -20.87 -3.45
N ILE A 6 7.82 -20.20 -2.50
CA ILE A 6 6.62 -19.37 -2.75
C ILE A 6 6.84 -18.42 -3.93
N PHE A 7 8.03 -17.82 -4.02
CA PHE A 7 8.41 -16.91 -5.11
C PHE A 7 8.49 -17.60 -6.47
N GLU A 8 8.97 -18.85 -6.52
CA GLU A 8 9.08 -19.61 -7.76
C GLU A 8 7.71 -20.02 -8.27
N ILE A 9 6.81 -20.45 -7.37
CA ILE A 9 5.42 -20.75 -7.72
C ILE A 9 4.77 -19.49 -8.30
N GLY A 10 4.93 -18.35 -7.65
CA GLY A 10 4.39 -17.07 -8.14
C GLY A 10 4.89 -16.68 -9.52
N ARG A 11 6.20 -16.76 -9.77
CA ARG A 11 6.79 -16.47 -11.09
C ARG A 11 6.26 -17.37 -12.19
N ARG A 12 6.12 -18.68 -11.93
CA ARG A 12 5.56 -19.63 -12.90
C ARG A 12 4.11 -19.34 -13.22
N LEU A 13 3.30 -19.10 -12.19
CA LEU A 13 1.88 -18.76 -12.35
C LEU A 13 1.70 -17.48 -13.16
N LYS A 14 2.54 -16.46 -12.90
CA LYS A 14 2.55 -15.21 -13.67
C LYS A 14 2.93 -15.46 -15.13
N HIS A 15 4.01 -16.21 -15.35
CA HIS A 15 4.47 -16.52 -16.70
C HIS A 15 3.37 -17.20 -17.53
N VAL A 16 2.73 -18.23 -16.98
CA VAL A 16 1.62 -18.93 -17.64
C VAL A 16 0.45 -17.99 -17.92
N LYS A 17 0.08 -17.16 -16.94
CA LYS A 17 -1.02 -16.20 -17.07
C LYS A 17 -0.79 -15.18 -18.19
N GLU A 18 0.45 -14.72 -18.36
CA GLU A 18 0.79 -13.62 -19.26
C GLU A 18 1.24 -14.09 -20.65
N ASN A 19 1.82 -15.29 -20.78
CA ASN A 19 2.48 -15.75 -22.00
C ASN A 19 1.82 -16.98 -22.62
N ASP A 20 1.28 -17.90 -21.81
CA ASP A 20 0.82 -19.21 -22.30
C ASP A 20 -0.71 -19.30 -22.48
N LEU A 21 -1.46 -18.32 -21.98
CA LEU A 21 -2.92 -18.34 -21.94
C LEU A 21 -3.55 -17.12 -22.61
N ALA A 22 -4.66 -17.36 -23.32
CA ALA A 22 -5.51 -16.29 -23.81
C ALA A 22 -6.21 -15.54 -22.65
N HIS A 23 -6.59 -14.29 -22.90
CA HIS A 23 -7.28 -13.47 -21.91
C HIS A 23 -8.57 -14.16 -21.42
N GLY A 24 -8.72 -14.29 -20.10
CA GLY A 24 -9.87 -14.95 -19.46
C GLY A 24 -9.72 -16.46 -19.22
N GLU A 25 -8.71 -17.13 -19.79
CA GLU A 25 -8.55 -18.59 -19.64
C GLU A 25 -7.80 -19.00 -18.36
N PHE A 26 -7.17 -18.05 -17.67
CA PHE A 26 -6.39 -18.32 -16.45
C PHE A 26 -7.21 -19.00 -15.35
N GLY A 27 -8.48 -18.63 -15.17
CA GLY A 27 -9.35 -19.27 -14.18
C GLY A 27 -9.57 -20.76 -14.44
N LYS A 28 -9.89 -21.12 -15.68
CA LYS A 28 -10.10 -22.53 -16.10
C LYS A 28 -8.81 -23.34 -16.00
N TRP A 29 -7.68 -22.74 -16.37
CA TRP A 29 -6.38 -23.39 -16.23
C TRP A 29 -6.07 -23.72 -14.76
N LEU A 30 -6.35 -22.78 -13.85
CA LEU A 30 -6.18 -23.00 -12.42
C LEU A 30 -7.09 -24.11 -11.87
N GLU A 31 -8.33 -24.22 -12.36
CA GLU A 31 -9.24 -25.32 -12.01
C GLU A 31 -8.65 -26.69 -12.43
N ASN A 32 -8.06 -26.78 -13.62
CA ASN A 32 -7.43 -28.01 -14.12
C ASN A 32 -6.25 -28.47 -13.24
N ILE A 33 -5.49 -27.53 -12.68
CA ILE A 33 -4.38 -27.84 -11.75
C ILE A 33 -4.83 -27.85 -10.28
N GLN A 34 -6.15 -27.79 -10.02
CA GLN A 34 -6.75 -27.78 -8.69
C GLN A 34 -6.23 -26.67 -7.76
N MET A 35 -5.87 -25.52 -8.33
CA MET A 35 -5.37 -24.37 -7.59
C MET A 35 -6.46 -23.30 -7.41
N PRO A 36 -6.85 -22.93 -6.18
CA PRO A 36 -7.82 -21.87 -5.98
C PRO A 36 -7.33 -20.54 -6.52
N TYR A 37 -8.17 -19.82 -7.27
CA TYR A 37 -7.86 -18.52 -7.87
C TYR A 37 -7.26 -17.52 -6.87
N ARG A 38 -7.82 -17.46 -5.65
CA ARG A 38 -7.31 -16.58 -4.59
C ARG A 38 -5.88 -16.95 -4.17
N GLN A 39 -5.58 -18.24 -4.06
CA GLN A 39 -4.26 -18.69 -3.65
C GLN A 39 -3.22 -18.41 -4.75
N ALA A 40 -3.57 -18.69 -6.02
CA ALA A 40 -2.72 -18.40 -7.17
C ALA A 40 -2.34 -16.90 -7.25
N ASN A 41 -3.31 -16.01 -7.08
CA ASN A 41 -3.03 -14.56 -7.09
C ASN A 41 -2.17 -14.11 -5.91
N ARG A 42 -2.27 -14.75 -4.73
CA ARG A 42 -1.36 -14.45 -3.61
C ARG A 42 0.07 -14.81 -3.97
N PHE A 43 0.30 -15.97 -4.56
CA PHE A 43 1.63 -16.38 -5.01
C PHE A 43 2.20 -15.38 -6.03
N ILE A 44 1.41 -15.03 -7.05
CA ILE A 44 1.81 -14.03 -8.06
C ILE A 44 2.16 -12.70 -7.38
N LYS A 45 1.25 -12.15 -6.57
CA LYS A 45 1.43 -10.85 -5.90
C LYS A 45 2.69 -10.83 -5.04
N VAL A 46 2.94 -11.88 -4.25
CA VAL A 46 4.16 -12.00 -3.45
C VAL A 46 5.40 -11.99 -4.34
N SER A 47 5.41 -12.76 -5.43
CA SER A 47 6.57 -12.82 -6.32
C SER A 47 6.83 -11.54 -7.13
N GLU A 48 5.79 -10.72 -7.34
CA GLU A 48 5.90 -9.44 -8.05
C GLU A 48 6.38 -8.31 -7.14
N GLU A 49 5.84 -8.26 -5.92
CA GLU A 49 6.00 -7.13 -5.01
C GLU A 49 7.19 -7.28 -4.08
N LEU A 50 7.45 -8.52 -3.63
CA LEU A 50 8.55 -8.82 -2.75
C LEU A 50 9.68 -9.35 -3.62
N GLN A 51 10.68 -8.50 -3.86
CA GLN A 51 11.96 -8.97 -4.39
C GLN A 51 12.53 -10.01 -3.40
N THR A 52 13.38 -10.92 -3.88
CA THR A 52 14.01 -12.00 -3.07
C THR A 52 14.78 -11.51 -1.83
N ASN A 53 14.92 -10.20 -1.65
CA ASN A 53 15.68 -9.56 -0.58
C ASN A 53 14.84 -9.30 0.69
N MET A 54 13.50 -9.41 0.62
CA MET A 54 12.65 -9.44 1.83
C MET A 54 12.77 -10.81 2.46
N THR A 55 13.75 -10.94 3.34
CA THR A 55 13.99 -12.07 4.25
C THR A 55 13.64 -13.43 3.62
N THR A 56 14.66 -14.04 3.00
CA THR A 56 14.77 -15.43 2.53
C THR A 56 14.47 -16.51 3.59
N SER A 57 13.81 -16.17 4.70
CA SER A 57 13.36 -17.16 5.65
C SER A 57 12.24 -17.98 5.03
N SER A 58 12.58 -19.20 4.65
CA SER A 58 11.64 -20.25 4.24
C SER A 58 10.57 -20.57 5.29
N GLN A 59 10.62 -19.94 6.47
CA GLN A 59 9.67 -20.09 7.57
C GLN A 59 8.46 -19.15 7.45
N ILE A 60 8.53 -18.09 6.63
CA ILE A 60 7.41 -17.15 6.47
C ILE A 60 6.35 -17.74 5.53
N GLY A 61 5.15 -17.95 6.05
CA GLY A 61 4.03 -18.49 5.28
C GLY A 61 3.48 -17.50 4.24
N LEU A 62 2.89 -18.02 3.17
CA LEU A 62 2.30 -17.25 2.06
C LEU A 62 1.35 -16.13 2.52
N ASN A 63 0.57 -16.36 3.58
CA ASN A 63 -0.39 -15.37 4.06
C ASN A 63 0.32 -14.14 4.65
N VAL A 64 1.38 -14.34 5.44
CA VAL A 64 2.16 -13.23 6.01
C VAL A 64 2.84 -12.47 4.88
N LEU A 65 3.52 -13.17 3.97
CA LEU A 65 4.14 -12.56 2.79
C LEU A 65 3.13 -11.77 1.95
N TYR A 66 1.92 -12.29 1.75
CA TYR A 66 0.88 -11.58 1.01
C TYR A 66 0.43 -10.31 1.73
N GLU A 67 0.31 -10.36 3.06
CA GLU A 67 -0.02 -9.16 3.82
C GLU A 67 1.12 -8.13 3.71
N ILE A 68 2.39 -8.52 3.79
CA ILE A 68 3.53 -7.60 3.59
C ILE A 68 3.57 -7.04 2.17
N ALA A 69 3.37 -7.87 1.15
CA ALA A 69 3.32 -7.49 -0.27
C ALA A 69 2.23 -6.46 -0.62
N THR A 70 1.27 -6.25 0.28
CA THR A 70 0.18 -5.28 0.10
C THR A 70 0.29 -4.07 1.04
N LEU A 71 1.38 -3.97 1.81
CA LEU A 71 1.80 -2.72 2.45
C LEU A 71 2.49 -1.80 1.42
N PRO A 72 2.51 -0.47 1.66
CA PRO A 72 3.36 0.45 0.90
C PRO A 72 4.83 0.03 1.04
N GLU A 73 5.62 0.15 -0.04
CA GLU A 73 7.00 -0.34 -0.08
C GLU A 73 7.88 0.27 1.05
N SER A 74 7.68 1.56 1.36
CA SER A 74 8.38 2.26 2.45
C SER A 74 8.13 1.67 3.83
N GLU A 75 6.99 1.00 4.03
CA GLU A 75 6.56 0.49 5.33
C GLU A 75 6.97 -0.96 5.56
N ARG A 76 7.43 -1.66 4.51
CA ARG A 76 7.66 -3.12 4.55
C ARG A 76 8.94 -3.53 5.28
N THR A 77 9.92 -2.62 5.43
CA THR A 77 11.23 -2.90 6.05
C THR A 77 11.50 -2.11 7.33
N ILE A 78 10.61 -1.19 7.70
CA ILE A 78 10.78 -0.38 8.91
C ILE A 78 10.09 -1.05 10.09
N GLU A 79 10.56 -0.73 11.29
CA GLU A 79 9.92 -1.18 12.53
C GLU A 79 8.61 -0.43 12.78
N HIS A 80 7.64 -1.16 13.32
CA HIS A 80 6.34 -0.65 13.73
C HIS A 80 6.01 -1.12 15.13
N THR A 81 5.31 -0.28 15.88
CA THR A 81 4.75 -0.66 17.18
C THR A 81 3.42 -1.38 16.96
N THR A 82 3.32 -2.61 17.44
CA THR A 82 2.09 -3.41 17.36
C THR A 82 1.07 -2.97 18.41
N SER A 83 -0.16 -3.48 18.31
CA SER A 83 -1.21 -3.25 19.30
C SER A 83 -0.88 -3.80 20.70
N SER A 84 0.09 -4.71 20.81
CA SER A 84 0.64 -5.19 22.10
C SER A 84 1.74 -4.28 22.68
N GLY A 85 2.16 -3.25 21.96
CA GLY A 85 3.24 -2.34 22.36
C GLY A 85 4.65 -2.86 22.03
N GLU A 86 4.76 -3.97 21.28
CA GLU A 86 6.04 -4.50 20.84
C GLU A 86 6.50 -3.81 19.55
N THR A 87 7.78 -3.54 19.42
CA THR A 87 8.37 -3.02 18.18
C THR A 87 8.86 -4.20 17.34
N LYS A 88 8.32 -4.34 16.13
CA LYS A 88 8.62 -5.44 15.20
C LYS A 88 8.74 -4.93 13.77
N THR A 89 9.53 -5.61 12.96
CA THR A 89 9.44 -5.47 11.50
C THR A 89 8.26 -6.29 10.94
N PRO A 90 7.69 -5.91 9.78
CA PRO A 90 6.53 -6.61 9.20
C PRO A 90 6.70 -8.12 8.99
N ASP A 91 7.93 -8.61 8.79
CA ASP A 91 8.24 -10.04 8.65
C ASP A 91 8.22 -10.83 9.96
N GLU A 92 8.30 -10.14 11.10
CA GLU A 92 8.15 -10.72 12.45
C GLU A 92 6.69 -10.64 12.95
N MET A 93 5.83 -9.92 12.23
CA MET A 93 4.43 -9.73 12.60
C MET A 93 3.54 -10.91 12.22
N THR A 94 2.53 -11.14 13.04
CA THR A 94 1.40 -12.00 12.71
C THR A 94 0.52 -11.36 11.63
N VAL A 95 -0.26 -12.18 10.93
CA VAL A 95 -1.27 -11.72 9.95
C VAL A 95 -2.24 -10.70 10.56
N ARG A 96 -2.57 -10.85 11.85
CA ARG A 96 -3.47 -9.94 12.54
C ARG A 96 -2.82 -8.56 12.73
N GLU A 97 -1.60 -8.52 13.25
CA GLU A 97 -0.84 -7.28 13.43
C GLU A 97 -0.64 -6.56 12.09
N LEU A 98 -0.32 -7.27 11.02
CA LEU A 98 -0.19 -6.68 9.68
C LEU A 98 -1.49 -6.06 9.14
N ARG A 99 -2.64 -6.65 9.46
CA ARG A 99 -3.94 -6.09 9.07
C ARG A 99 -4.31 -4.87 9.89
N GLU A 100 -3.97 -4.86 11.17
CA GLU A 100 -4.14 -3.71 12.05
C GLU A 100 -3.25 -2.56 11.54
N LEU A 101 -1.96 -2.82 11.28
CA LEU A 101 -1.02 -1.86 10.71
C LEU A 101 -1.55 -1.24 9.40
N LYS A 102 -2.05 -2.05 8.46
CA LYS A 102 -2.65 -1.52 7.22
C LYS A 102 -3.82 -0.59 7.46
N LYS A 103 -4.68 -0.94 8.41
CA LYS A 103 -5.86 -0.13 8.73
C LYS A 103 -5.42 1.22 9.28
N GLU A 104 -4.42 1.23 10.16
CA GLU A 104 -3.85 2.45 10.74
C GLU A 104 -3.15 3.31 9.69
N LEU A 105 -2.35 2.71 8.80
CA LEU A 105 -1.71 3.42 7.68
C LEU A 105 -2.76 4.12 6.81
N LYS A 106 -3.81 3.39 6.44
CA LYS A 106 -4.91 3.94 5.63
C LYS A 106 -5.62 5.10 6.33
N GLN A 107 -5.93 4.96 7.62
CA GLN A 107 -6.58 6.02 8.40
C GLN A 107 -5.70 7.27 8.47
N ARG A 108 -4.39 7.09 8.71
CA ARG A 108 -3.44 8.21 8.77
C ARG A 108 -3.33 8.94 7.43
N ASP A 109 -3.33 8.21 6.32
CA ASP A 109 -3.30 8.80 4.98
C ASP A 109 -4.58 9.59 4.67
N GLU A 110 -5.74 9.07 5.07
CA GLU A 110 -7.03 9.76 4.95
C GLU A 110 -7.06 11.04 5.80
N GLU A 111 -6.63 10.97 7.05
CA GLU A 111 -6.53 12.13 7.96
C GLU A 111 -5.57 13.18 7.42
N LYS A 112 -4.39 12.76 6.95
CA LYS A 112 -3.39 13.67 6.36
C LYS A 112 -3.94 14.36 5.12
N SER A 113 -4.65 13.64 4.26
CA SER A 113 -5.30 14.22 3.08
C SER A 113 -6.37 15.25 3.45
N GLN A 114 -7.20 14.95 4.46
CA GLN A 114 -8.21 15.88 4.97
C GLN A 114 -7.58 17.14 5.56
N LEU A 115 -6.57 16.99 6.40
CA LEU A 115 -5.84 18.11 7.00
C LEU A 115 -5.16 18.98 5.95
N GLN A 116 -4.55 18.37 4.92
CA GLN A 116 -3.94 19.10 3.82
C GLN A 116 -4.99 19.91 3.05
N SER A 117 -6.15 19.33 2.74
CA SER A 117 -7.25 20.06 2.09
C SER A 117 -7.76 21.23 2.93
N GLN A 118 -7.87 21.07 4.26
CA GLN A 118 -8.30 22.14 5.16
C GLN A 118 -7.28 23.28 5.19
N LEU A 119 -5.99 22.94 5.27
CA LEU A 119 -4.90 23.90 5.27
C LEU A 119 -4.86 24.71 3.97
N GLU A 120 -5.03 24.05 2.81
CA GLU A 120 -5.12 24.73 1.51
C GLU A 120 -6.33 25.67 1.44
N GLN A 121 -7.48 25.27 1.98
CA GLN A 121 -8.67 26.13 2.02
C GLN A 121 -8.45 27.37 2.91
N ALA A 122 -7.86 27.19 4.09
CA ALA A 122 -7.55 28.29 5.00
C ALA A 122 -6.57 29.30 4.38
N GLN A 123 -5.50 28.81 3.73
CA GLN A 123 -4.53 29.65 3.03
C GLN A 123 -5.18 30.44 1.88
N ARG A 124 -6.10 29.80 1.12
CA ARG A 124 -6.85 30.48 0.07
C ARG A 124 -7.75 31.57 0.63
N SER A 125 -8.49 31.29 1.71
CA SER A 125 -9.36 32.29 2.32
C SER A 125 -8.57 33.47 2.90
N GLU A 126 -7.43 33.20 3.53
CA GLU A 126 -6.51 34.23 4.04
C GLU A 126 -5.99 35.11 2.89
N SER A 127 -5.50 34.50 1.79
CA SER A 127 -5.03 35.24 0.62
C SER A 127 -6.12 36.14 0.01
N ILE A 128 -7.36 35.66 -0.06
CA ILE A 128 -8.49 36.45 -0.56
C ILE A 128 -8.78 37.64 0.38
N ALA A 129 -8.81 37.41 1.69
CA ALA A 129 -9.05 38.46 2.69
C ALA A 129 -7.95 39.54 2.63
N HIS A 130 -6.69 39.14 2.53
CA HIS A 130 -5.57 40.07 2.37
C HIS A 130 -5.72 40.95 1.11
N LYS A 131 -6.02 40.34 -0.05
CA LYS A 131 -6.24 41.09 -1.30
C LYS A 131 -7.42 42.07 -1.20
N GLN A 132 -8.49 41.69 -0.51
CA GLN A 132 -9.64 42.57 -0.28
C GLN A 132 -9.27 43.76 0.61
N LEU A 133 -8.48 43.54 1.66
CA LEU A 133 -8.01 44.58 2.55
C LEU A 133 -7.07 45.57 1.83
N GLU A 134 -6.12 45.07 1.04
CA GLU A 134 -5.23 45.89 0.22
C GLU A 134 -6.02 46.77 -0.76
N LYS A 135 -7.02 46.18 -1.44
CA LYS A 135 -7.91 46.92 -2.34
C LYS A 135 -8.67 48.02 -1.60
N TYR A 136 -9.20 47.74 -0.40
CA TYR A 136 -9.90 48.73 0.41
C TYR A 136 -9.00 49.89 0.82
N ILE A 137 -7.78 49.60 1.31
CA ILE A 137 -6.80 50.61 1.71
C ILE A 137 -6.40 51.47 0.50
N SER A 138 -6.16 50.85 -0.67
CA SER A 138 -5.82 51.56 -1.90
C SER A 138 -6.91 52.53 -2.33
N ILE A 139 -8.17 52.07 -2.35
CA ILE A 139 -9.33 52.91 -2.67
C ILE A 139 -9.42 54.08 -1.69
N HIS A 140 -9.33 53.82 -0.39
CA HIS A 140 -9.48 54.87 0.64
C HIS A 140 -8.36 55.91 0.60
N ASN A 141 -7.13 55.52 0.29
CA ASN A 141 -6.00 56.45 0.18
C ASN A 141 -6.13 57.40 -1.02
N ILE A 142 -6.80 56.99 -2.11
CA ILE A 142 -7.07 57.86 -3.27
C ILE A 142 -8.01 59.01 -2.91
N TYR A 143 -8.95 58.82 -1.97
CA TYR A 143 -9.93 59.85 -1.58
C TYR A 143 -9.47 60.75 -0.42
N ARG A 144 -8.25 60.56 0.11
CA ARG A 144 -7.70 61.33 1.25
C ARG A 144 -6.64 62.36 0.87
N GLY A 145 -6.23 62.44 -0.40
CA GLY A 145 -5.32 63.45 -0.95
C GLY A 145 -6.06 64.44 -1.83
#